data_AF-A0A6B1A526-F1
#
_entry.id   AF-A0A6B1A526-F1
#
_cell.length_a   1.000
_cell.length_b   1.000
_cell.length_c   1.000
_cell.angle_alpha   90.00
_cell.angle_beta   90.00
_cell.angle_gamma   90.00
#
_symmetry.space_group_name_H-M   'P 1'
#
loop_
_entity.id
_entity.type
_entity.pdbx_description
1 polymer ?
#
loop_
_entity_poly.entity_id
_entity_poly.type
_entity_poly.pdbx_seq_one_letter_code
_entity_poly.pdbx_strand_id
1 'polypeptide(L)'
;MDTTSNDAQSGDVKDEDAPLLVLLRALAEEQGRGKAADRLGVDRKTIWRALDAGRLTPRLRDALEQEQAAAAREAAGSDQLERRLGALEQRLQDVEQQLAGVLSGLGEELAGLRERVETLGWSQAGASGPLGASVGASLHRSYPELVTAEPLPDDEQVLGQVLPLVAEWREQQARFERAWPAVEGLEAEVRMLALELALIGEHGLTLPPGKLPWRWDLRERELQQRRRRLAAAGRRLRRARWRSLMVRALTGGRR
;
A
#
# COMPACT_ATOMS: atom_id res chain seq x y z
N MET A 1 -59.12 -42.84 40.33
CA MET A 1 -57.82 -43.53 40.12
C MET A 1 -57.27 -42.96 38.84
N ASP A 2 -56.31 -42.07 39.02
CA ASP A 2 -55.82 -41.14 38.02
C ASP A 2 -54.97 -41.85 36.96
N THR A 3 -55.39 -41.73 35.70
CA THR A 3 -54.50 -41.91 34.55
C THR A 3 -53.85 -40.56 34.26
N THR A 4 -52.61 -40.39 34.71
CA THR A 4 -51.75 -39.27 34.32
C THR A 4 -51.38 -39.43 32.86
N SER A 5 -52.00 -38.62 31.99
CA SER A 5 -51.51 -38.31 30.65
C SER A 5 -50.13 -37.65 30.76
N ASN A 6 -49.13 -38.33 30.22
CA ASN A 6 -47.79 -37.80 30.00
C ASN A 6 -47.58 -37.73 28.48
N ASP A 7 -48.04 -36.66 27.85
CA ASP A 7 -47.77 -36.37 26.43
C ASP A 7 -47.81 -34.85 26.21
N ALA A 8 -46.72 -34.17 26.56
CA ALA A 8 -46.53 -32.75 26.22
C ALA A 8 -45.04 -32.33 26.23
N GLN A 9 -44.17 -33.05 25.52
CA GLN A 9 -42.79 -32.59 25.25
C GLN A 9 -42.35 -33.05 23.85
N SER A 10 -42.85 -32.42 22.77
CA SER A 10 -42.28 -32.63 21.43
C SER A 10 -42.48 -31.47 20.44
N GLY A 11 -42.71 -30.24 20.94
CA GLY A 11 -43.08 -29.09 20.09
C GLY A 11 -41.95 -28.12 19.70
N ASP A 12 -40.89 -27.98 20.51
CA ASP A 12 -40.09 -26.74 20.54
C ASP A 12 -38.77 -26.79 19.74
N VAL A 13 -38.36 -27.96 19.23
CA VAL A 13 -37.03 -28.14 18.62
C VAL A 13 -36.95 -27.65 17.16
N LYS A 14 -38.06 -27.22 16.55
CA LYS A 14 -38.11 -26.91 15.10
C LYS A 14 -37.71 -25.48 14.74
N ASP A 15 -37.83 -24.50 15.64
CA ASP A 15 -37.53 -23.09 15.33
C ASP A 15 -36.03 -22.75 15.38
N GLU A 16 -35.26 -23.45 16.22
CA GLU A 16 -33.81 -23.22 16.36
C GLU A 16 -32.99 -23.66 15.11
N ASP A 17 -33.52 -24.60 14.33
CA ASP A 17 -32.86 -25.11 13.13
C ASP A 17 -33.00 -24.19 11.90
N ALA A 18 -34.00 -23.30 11.90
CA ALA A 18 -34.28 -22.40 10.78
C ALA A 18 -33.07 -21.51 10.38
N PRO A 19 -32.40 -20.79 11.30
CA PRO A 19 -31.23 -19.99 10.96
C PRO A 19 -30.04 -20.83 10.46
N LEU A 20 -29.84 -22.02 11.03
CA LEU A 20 -28.77 -22.93 10.62
C LEU A 20 -29.04 -23.52 9.23
N LEU A 21 -30.29 -23.78 8.86
CA LEU A 21 -30.68 -24.19 7.52
C LEU A 21 -30.48 -23.08 6.48
N VAL A 22 -30.73 -21.82 6.85
CA VAL A 22 -30.42 -20.66 5.99
C VAL A 22 -28.92 -20.56 5.74
N LEU A 23 -28.11 -20.71 6.80
CA LEU A 23 -26.65 -20.75 6.68
C LEU A 23 -26.17 -21.90 5.79
N LEU A 24 -26.74 -23.10 5.97
CA LEU A 24 -26.40 -24.26 5.15
C LEU A 24 -26.74 -24.05 3.66
N ARG A 25 -27.88 -23.40 3.37
CA ARG A 25 -28.26 -23.02 1.99
C ARG A 25 -27.26 -22.04 1.39
N ALA A 26 -26.93 -20.98 2.12
CA ALA A 26 -25.96 -19.99 1.66
C ALA A 26 -24.58 -20.60 1.38
N LEU A 27 -24.07 -21.45 2.28
CA LEU A 27 -22.82 -22.20 2.09
C LEU A 27 -22.85 -23.09 0.85
N ALA A 28 -23.97 -23.80 0.64
CA ALA A 28 -24.14 -24.70 -0.49
C ALA A 28 -24.28 -23.96 -1.83
N GLU A 29 -24.87 -22.77 -1.84
CA GLU A 29 -25.00 -21.90 -3.02
C GLU A 29 -23.68 -21.23 -3.38
N GLU A 30 -22.93 -20.73 -2.40
CA GLU A 30 -21.66 -20.02 -2.60
C GLU A 30 -20.53 -20.96 -3.06
N GLN A 31 -20.35 -22.09 -2.37
CA GLN A 31 -19.17 -22.94 -2.53
C GLN A 31 -19.48 -24.25 -3.27
N GLY A 32 -20.76 -24.55 -3.47
CA GLY A 32 -21.23 -25.84 -3.95
C GLY A 32 -21.31 -26.89 -2.84
N ARG A 33 -22.31 -27.77 -2.94
CA ARG A 33 -22.64 -28.80 -1.93
C ARG A 33 -21.49 -29.73 -1.56
N GLY A 34 -20.55 -30.00 -2.47
CA GLY A 34 -19.38 -30.84 -2.19
C GLY A 34 -18.40 -30.15 -1.25
N LYS A 35 -18.00 -28.92 -1.57
CA LYS A 35 -17.07 -28.15 -0.74
C LYS A 35 -17.67 -27.78 0.61
N ALA A 36 -18.97 -27.49 0.66
CA ALA A 36 -19.68 -27.28 1.92
C ALA A 36 -19.65 -28.53 2.82
N ALA A 37 -19.73 -29.73 2.23
CA ALA A 37 -19.66 -30.99 2.96
C ALA A 37 -18.26 -31.24 3.52
N ASP A 38 -17.22 -31.02 2.70
CA ASP A 38 -15.82 -31.14 3.11
C ASP A 38 -15.49 -30.16 4.25
N ARG A 39 -15.96 -28.90 4.14
CA ARG A 39 -15.75 -27.85 5.15
C ARG A 39 -16.42 -28.18 6.49
N LEU A 40 -17.64 -28.70 6.46
CA LEU A 40 -18.40 -29.08 7.66
C LEU A 40 -18.05 -30.49 8.19
N GLY A 41 -17.15 -31.23 7.52
CA GLY A 41 -16.75 -32.59 7.93
C GLY A 41 -17.88 -33.62 7.88
N VAL A 42 -18.82 -33.46 6.93
CA VAL A 42 -20.00 -34.33 6.75
C VAL A 42 -20.06 -34.90 5.34
N ASP A 43 -20.82 -35.98 5.13
CA ASP A 43 -21.09 -36.51 3.79
C ASP A 43 -21.98 -35.54 2.98
N ARG A 44 -21.68 -35.38 1.70
CA ARG A 44 -22.51 -34.64 0.73
C ARG A 44 -23.98 -35.11 0.73
N LYS A 45 -24.25 -36.40 0.93
CA LYS A 45 -25.62 -36.92 1.05
C LYS A 45 -26.34 -36.35 2.28
N THR A 46 -25.62 -36.09 3.37
CA THR A 46 -26.17 -35.52 4.60
C THR A 46 -26.63 -34.08 4.37
N ILE A 47 -25.84 -33.28 3.64
CA ILE A 47 -26.26 -31.92 3.24
C ILE A 47 -27.48 -31.97 2.33
N TRP A 48 -27.49 -32.84 1.32
CA TRP A 48 -28.61 -32.96 0.41
C TRP A 48 -29.91 -33.33 1.14
N ARG A 49 -29.86 -34.34 2.02
CA ARG A 49 -31.01 -34.74 2.84
C ARG A 49 -31.48 -33.64 3.79
N ALA A 50 -30.56 -32.89 4.37
CA ALA A 50 -30.92 -31.79 5.27
C ALA A 50 -31.60 -30.64 4.54
N LEU A 51 -31.14 -30.30 3.33
CA LEU A 51 -31.74 -29.26 2.49
C LEU A 51 -33.10 -29.67 1.92
N ASP A 52 -33.25 -30.94 1.54
CA ASP A 52 -34.47 -31.50 0.96
C ASP A 52 -35.55 -31.73 2.02
N ALA A 53 -35.19 -32.33 3.15
CA ALA A 53 -36.12 -32.60 4.26
C ALA A 53 -36.36 -31.37 5.15
N GLY A 54 -35.56 -30.32 5.02
CA GLY A 54 -35.62 -29.11 5.86
C GLY A 54 -35.37 -29.40 7.33
N ARG A 55 -34.51 -30.38 7.65
CA ARG A 55 -34.18 -30.78 9.04
C ARG A 55 -32.70 -31.07 9.17
N LEU A 56 -32.12 -30.64 10.28
CA LEU A 56 -30.71 -30.88 10.58
C LEU A 56 -30.56 -32.16 11.39
N THR A 57 -29.49 -32.91 11.09
CA THR A 57 -29.05 -33.98 12.00
C THR A 57 -28.22 -33.36 13.13
N PRO A 58 -28.18 -33.94 14.34
CA PRO A 58 -27.41 -33.39 15.46
C PRO A 58 -25.95 -33.08 15.09
N ARG A 59 -25.30 -34.01 14.38
CA ARG A 59 -23.92 -33.83 13.90
C ARG A 59 -23.75 -32.66 12.91
N LEU A 60 -24.75 -32.40 12.07
CA LEU A 60 -24.73 -31.29 11.13
C LEU A 60 -25.03 -29.96 11.84
N ARG A 61 -25.89 -29.97 12.87
CA ARG A 61 -26.15 -28.83 13.74
C ARG A 61 -24.87 -28.40 14.45
N ASP A 62 -24.20 -29.33 15.13
CA ASP A 62 -22.94 -29.06 15.84
C ASP A 62 -21.86 -28.48 14.90
N ALA A 63 -21.76 -29.02 13.68
CA ALA A 63 -20.81 -28.54 12.67
C ALA A 63 -21.13 -27.10 12.21
N LEU A 64 -22.40 -26.78 11.99
CA LEU A 64 -22.83 -25.44 11.60
C LEU A 64 -22.65 -24.41 12.74
N GLU A 65 -22.89 -24.80 13.99
CA GLU A 65 -22.64 -23.96 15.15
C GLU A 65 -21.14 -23.68 15.34
N GLN A 66 -20.29 -24.70 15.15
CA GLN A 66 -18.84 -24.52 15.17
C GLN A 66 -18.35 -23.58 14.07
N GLU A 67 -18.92 -23.69 12.86
CA GLU A 67 -18.61 -22.81 11.73
C GLU A 67 -19.03 -21.35 12.03
N GLN A 68 -20.22 -21.13 12.58
CA GLN A 68 -20.64 -19.78 13.01
C GLN A 68 -19.70 -19.20 14.07
N ALA A 69 -19.31 -20.01 15.06
CA ALA A 69 -18.40 -19.58 16.10
C ALA A 69 -17.00 -19.26 15.52
N ALA A 70 -16.53 -20.03 14.53
CA ALA A 70 -15.27 -19.77 13.84
C ALA A 70 -15.34 -18.46 13.02
N ALA A 71 -16.40 -18.27 12.23
CA ALA A 71 -16.62 -17.05 11.45
C ALA A 71 -16.74 -15.81 12.35
N ALA A 72 -17.39 -15.93 13.52
CA ALA A 72 -17.47 -14.85 14.49
C ALA A 72 -16.10 -14.49 15.10
N ARG A 73 -15.24 -15.48 15.36
CA ARG A 73 -13.86 -15.23 15.82
C ARG A 73 -13.01 -14.59 14.74
N GLU A 74 -13.16 -15.01 13.49
CA GLU A 74 -12.47 -14.41 12.34
C GLU A 74 -12.92 -12.96 12.13
N ALA A 75 -14.22 -12.68 12.20
CA ALA A 75 -14.75 -11.33 12.13
C ALA A 75 -14.23 -10.45 13.28
N ALA A 76 -14.27 -10.94 14.52
CA ALA A 76 -13.72 -10.23 15.67
C ALA A 76 -12.21 -9.98 15.54
N GLY A 77 -11.47 -10.94 14.98
CA GLY A 77 -10.05 -10.80 14.66
C GLY A 77 -9.80 -9.74 13.58
N SER A 78 -10.63 -9.72 12.54
CA SER A 78 -10.60 -8.71 11.48
C SER A 78 -10.87 -7.32 12.03
N ASP A 79 -11.92 -7.15 12.85
CA ASP A 79 -12.26 -5.89 13.51
C ASP A 79 -11.11 -5.41 14.41
N GLN A 80 -10.47 -6.32 15.14
CA GLN A 80 -9.32 -6.00 15.97
C GLN A 80 -8.13 -5.53 15.12
N LEU A 81 -7.89 -6.17 13.97
CA LEU A 81 -6.86 -5.78 13.02
C LEU A 81 -7.16 -4.40 12.41
N GLU A 82 -8.40 -4.13 12.01
CA GLU A 82 -8.82 -2.83 11.48
C GLU A 82 -8.64 -1.72 12.52
N ARG A 83 -9.05 -1.95 13.78
CA ARG A 83 -8.80 -0.99 14.87
C ARG A 83 -7.31 -0.73 15.08
N ARG A 84 -6.49 -1.78 15.02
CA ARG A 84 -5.03 -1.66 15.13
C ARG A 84 -4.43 -0.89 13.95
N LEU A 85 -4.93 -1.12 12.73
CA LEU A 85 -4.50 -0.38 11.54
C LEU A 85 -4.86 1.10 11.67
N GLY A 86 -6.10 1.43 12.02
CA GLY A 86 -6.51 2.83 12.24
C GLY A 86 -5.71 3.52 13.34
N ALA A 87 -5.41 2.82 14.45
CA ALA A 87 -4.56 3.37 15.50
C ALA A 87 -3.10 3.61 15.05
N LEU A 88 -2.56 2.76 14.17
CA LEU A 88 -1.23 2.95 13.59
C LEU A 88 -1.20 4.09 12.57
N GLU A 89 -2.25 4.23 11.76
CA GLU A 89 -2.41 5.35 10.83
C GLU A 89 -2.48 6.68 11.58
N GLN A 90 -3.24 6.75 12.66
CA GLN A 90 -3.31 7.94 13.51
C GLN A 90 -1.94 8.28 14.10
N ARG A 91 -1.22 7.30 14.66
CA ARG A 91 0.13 7.52 15.20
C ARG A 91 1.11 8.00 14.13
N LEU A 92 0.97 7.51 12.90
CA LEU A 92 1.80 7.95 11.78
C LEU A 92 1.52 9.42 11.45
N GLN A 93 0.25 9.82 11.38
CA GLN A 93 -0.14 11.22 11.19
C GLN A 93 0.37 12.13 12.32
N ASP A 94 0.30 11.68 13.58
CA ASP A 94 0.80 12.44 14.71
C ASP A 94 2.33 12.67 14.59
N VAL A 95 3.08 11.63 14.19
CA VAL A 95 4.53 11.74 13.95
C VAL A 95 4.84 12.65 12.78
N GLU A 96 4.08 12.59 11.69
CA GLU A 96 4.23 13.49 10.55
C GLU A 96 4.00 14.95 10.94
N GLN A 97 2.98 15.23 11.76
CA GLN A 97 2.71 16.57 12.29
C GLN A 97 3.83 17.06 13.22
N GLN A 98 4.34 16.20 14.10
CA GLN A 98 5.47 16.53 14.96
C GLN A 98 6.73 16.84 14.15
N LEU A 99 7.03 16.04 13.12
CA LEU A 99 8.16 16.29 12.22
C LEU A 99 8.00 17.61 11.46
N ALA A 100 6.80 17.90 10.94
CA ALA A 100 6.52 19.17 10.30
C ALA A 100 6.74 20.35 11.27
N GLY A 101 6.30 20.22 12.52
CA GLY A 101 6.55 21.22 13.57
C GLY A 101 8.04 21.44 13.84
N VAL A 102 8.82 20.36 13.99
CA VAL A 102 10.27 20.45 14.20
C VAL A 102 10.98 21.08 13.00
N LEU A 103 10.60 20.70 11.77
CA LEU A 103 11.19 21.27 10.56
C LEU A 103 10.89 22.76 10.43
N SER A 104 9.67 23.19 10.76
CA SER A 104 9.31 24.62 10.80
C SER A 104 10.13 25.37 11.84
N GLY A 105 10.27 24.82 13.06
CA GLY A 105 11.08 25.43 14.12
C GLY A 105 12.55 25.56 13.73
N LEU A 106 13.14 24.52 13.12
CA LEU A 106 14.50 24.59 12.59
C LEU A 106 14.63 25.62 11.45
N GLY A 107 13.60 25.75 10.61
CA GLY A 107 13.55 26.77 9.55
C GLY A 107 13.58 28.19 10.12
N GLU A 108 12.83 28.45 11.19
CA GLU A 108 12.82 29.75 11.89
C GLU A 108 14.16 30.03 12.59
N GLU A 109 14.74 29.04 13.27
CA GLU A 109 16.07 29.18 13.89
C GLU A 109 17.16 29.46 12.86
N LEU A 110 17.14 28.76 11.71
CA LEU A 110 18.07 29.02 10.61
C LEU A 110 17.86 30.41 9.99
N ALA A 111 16.62 30.86 9.85
CA ALA A 111 16.32 32.20 9.37
C ALA A 111 16.85 33.27 10.34
N GLY A 112 16.65 33.09 11.65
CA GLY A 112 17.20 34.00 12.67
C GLY A 112 18.72 33.97 12.75
N LEU A 113 19.35 32.81 12.59
CA LEU A 113 20.81 32.69 12.48
C LEU A 113 21.33 33.38 11.22
N ARG A 114 20.65 33.24 10.08
CA ARG A 114 20.99 33.92 8.84
C ARG A 114 20.90 35.44 9.00
N GLU A 115 19.82 35.95 9.59
CA GLU A 115 19.67 37.39 9.87
C GLU A 115 20.77 37.91 10.79
N ARG A 116 21.16 37.13 11.82
CA ARG A 116 22.31 37.45 12.70
C ARG A 116 23.62 37.44 11.94
N VAL A 117 23.84 36.49 11.03
CA VAL A 117 25.04 36.45 10.18
C VAL A 117 25.06 37.60 9.18
N GLU A 118 23.92 38.00 8.62
CA GLU A 118 23.82 39.15 7.72
C GLU A 118 24.05 40.47 8.47
N THR A 119 23.48 40.63 9.66
CA THR A 119 23.74 41.81 10.53
C THR A 119 25.18 41.89 11.04
N LEU A 120 25.82 40.74 11.32
CA LEU A 120 27.24 40.69 11.69
C LEU A 120 28.18 40.75 10.46
N GLY A 121 27.71 40.33 9.29
CA GLY A 121 28.44 40.24 8.03
C GLY A 121 28.48 41.53 7.20
N TRP A 122 27.68 42.53 7.54
CA TRP A 122 27.72 43.88 6.95
C TRP A 122 28.98 44.70 7.33
N SER A 123 30.02 44.06 7.86
CA SER A 123 31.38 44.60 8.00
C SER A 123 32.40 43.95 7.06
N GLN A 124 32.02 43.04 6.15
CA GLN A 124 32.92 42.49 5.14
C GLN A 124 32.34 42.56 3.72
N ALA A 125 32.53 43.73 3.11
CA ALA A 125 32.80 43.98 1.68
C ALA A 125 32.26 43.01 0.60
N GLY A 126 31.29 43.52 -0.17
CA GLY A 126 31.32 43.57 -1.64
C GLY A 126 31.61 42.31 -2.46
N ALA A 127 30.55 41.70 -3.02
CA ALA A 127 30.50 41.20 -4.41
C ALA A 127 29.13 40.53 -4.68
N SER A 128 28.15 41.29 -5.14
CA SER A 128 26.90 40.74 -5.68
C SER A 128 27.05 40.53 -7.19
N GLY A 129 27.14 39.26 -7.60
CA GLY A 129 26.97 38.79 -8.98
C GLY A 129 25.89 37.71 -9.05
N PRO A 130 25.33 37.39 -10.24
CA PRO A 130 24.06 36.65 -10.38
C PRO A 130 24.23 35.14 -10.10
N LEU A 131 23.74 34.68 -8.95
CA LEU A 131 23.92 33.32 -8.41
C LEU A 131 22.72 32.37 -8.65
N GLY A 132 22.30 32.23 -9.92
CA GLY A 132 21.23 31.27 -10.28
C GLY A 132 21.77 29.95 -10.85
N ALA A 133 22.71 30.03 -11.80
CA ALA A 133 23.17 28.88 -12.58
C ALA A 133 24.55 28.34 -12.15
N SER A 134 25.41 29.17 -11.54
CA SER A 134 26.80 28.76 -11.20
C SER A 134 26.93 27.91 -9.94
N VAL A 135 25.93 27.93 -9.05
CA VAL A 135 25.97 27.19 -7.77
C VAL A 135 25.74 25.69 -7.99
N GLY A 136 24.83 25.32 -8.90
CA GLY A 136 24.56 23.91 -9.24
C GLY A 136 25.77 23.24 -9.90
N ALA A 137 26.39 23.91 -10.89
CA ALA A 137 27.60 23.42 -11.55
C ALA A 137 28.80 23.32 -10.58
N SER A 138 28.93 24.25 -9.63
CA SER A 138 30.02 24.21 -8.63
C SER A 138 29.86 23.10 -7.59
N LEU A 139 28.63 22.79 -7.18
CA LEU A 139 28.35 21.68 -6.26
C LEU A 139 28.53 20.32 -6.93
N HIS A 140 28.14 20.16 -8.19
CA HIS A 140 28.31 18.92 -8.95
C HIS A 140 29.79 18.55 -9.15
N ARG A 141 30.66 19.56 -9.31
CA ARG A 141 32.12 19.35 -9.35
C ARG A 141 32.70 18.94 -7.99
N SER A 142 32.09 19.40 -6.91
CA SER A 142 32.51 19.08 -5.55
C SER A 142 31.98 17.73 -5.07
N TYR A 143 30.84 17.29 -5.63
CA TYR A 143 30.12 16.08 -5.26
C TYR A 143 29.66 15.33 -6.53
N PRO A 144 30.51 14.47 -7.12
CA PRO A 144 30.18 13.73 -8.34
C PRO A 144 29.02 12.73 -8.16
N GLU A 145 28.68 12.41 -6.92
CA GLU A 145 27.56 11.53 -6.55
C GLU A 145 26.20 12.22 -6.67
N LEU A 146 26.16 13.55 -6.87
CA LEU A 146 24.93 14.32 -6.88
C LEU A 146 24.36 14.44 -8.29
N VAL A 147 23.19 13.87 -8.54
CA VAL A 147 22.50 13.98 -9.83
C VAL A 147 21.57 15.20 -9.81
N THR A 148 21.62 16.00 -10.87
CA THR A 148 20.68 17.11 -11.10
C THR A 148 19.50 16.68 -11.99
N ALA A 149 18.35 17.36 -11.83
CA ALA A 149 17.19 17.13 -12.67
C ALA A 149 17.43 17.52 -14.14
N GLU A 150 18.18 18.60 -14.36
CA GLU A 150 18.59 19.04 -15.70
C GLU A 150 20.01 18.53 -16.03
N PRO A 151 20.28 18.20 -17.31
CA PRO A 151 21.60 17.80 -17.74
C PRO A 151 22.60 18.95 -17.62
N LEU A 152 23.79 18.67 -17.08
CA LEU A 152 24.91 19.62 -17.03
C LEU A 152 25.93 19.32 -18.14
N PRO A 153 26.70 20.32 -18.60
CA PRO A 153 27.74 20.13 -19.62
C PRO A 153 28.82 19.11 -19.22
N ASP A 154 29.04 18.98 -17.92
CA ASP A 154 30.09 18.17 -17.29
C ASP A 154 29.63 16.71 -17.03
N ASP A 155 28.36 16.38 -17.22
CA ASP A 155 27.74 15.11 -16.79
C ASP A 155 28.42 13.89 -17.42
N GLU A 156 28.86 13.99 -18.68
CA GLU A 156 29.53 12.89 -19.38
C GLU A 156 30.87 12.52 -18.73
N GLN A 157 31.61 13.51 -18.26
CA GLN A 157 32.90 13.29 -17.58
C GLN A 157 32.73 12.76 -16.16
N VAL A 158 31.65 13.16 -15.48
CA VAL A 158 31.41 12.84 -14.05
C VAL A 158 30.66 11.52 -13.87
N LEU A 159 29.57 11.32 -14.61
CA LEU A 159 28.67 10.16 -14.45
C LEU A 159 29.13 8.97 -15.30
N GLY A 160 29.93 9.21 -16.35
CA GLY A 160 30.53 8.19 -17.20
C GLY A 160 29.52 7.11 -17.63
N GLN A 161 29.73 5.88 -17.17
CA GLN A 161 28.91 4.72 -17.54
C GLN A 161 27.46 4.78 -17.01
N VAL A 162 27.19 5.60 -16.00
CA VAL A 162 25.85 5.73 -15.39
C VAL A 162 25.00 6.78 -16.12
N LEU A 163 25.60 7.57 -17.02
CA LEU A 163 24.91 8.62 -17.77
C LEU A 163 23.64 8.14 -18.50
N PRO A 164 23.61 6.97 -19.19
CA PRO A 164 22.40 6.51 -19.87
C PRO A 164 21.24 6.25 -18.91
N LEU A 165 21.53 5.70 -17.72
CA LEU A 165 20.53 5.47 -16.67
C LEU A 165 20.00 6.78 -16.08
N VAL A 166 20.88 7.76 -15.87
CA VAL A 166 20.49 9.10 -15.41
C VAL A 166 19.65 9.83 -16.47
N ALA A 167 20.02 9.74 -17.75
CA ALA A 167 19.26 10.32 -18.84
C ALA A 167 17.84 9.72 -18.94
N GLU A 168 17.73 8.39 -18.83
CA GLU A 168 16.43 7.72 -18.80
C GLU A 168 15.61 8.17 -17.58
N TRP A 169 16.22 8.26 -16.40
CA TRP A 169 15.55 8.73 -15.20
C TRP A 169 15.01 10.17 -15.36
N ARG A 170 15.81 11.10 -15.90
CA ARG A 170 15.38 12.48 -16.20
C ARG A 170 14.20 12.51 -17.18
N GLU A 171 14.24 11.68 -18.22
CA GLU A 171 13.15 11.55 -19.17
C GLU A 171 11.86 11.07 -18.49
N GLN A 172 11.95 10.04 -17.65
CA GLN A 172 10.80 9.52 -16.90
C GLN A 172 10.25 10.55 -15.91
N GLN A 173 11.12 11.31 -15.24
CA GLN A 173 10.73 12.37 -14.33
C GLN A 173 9.96 13.47 -15.07
N ALA A 174 10.50 13.97 -16.19
CA ALA A 174 9.83 14.98 -17.02
C ALA A 174 8.49 14.47 -17.57
N ARG A 175 8.39 13.18 -17.91
CA ARG A 175 7.13 12.54 -18.31
C ARG A 175 6.12 12.46 -17.17
N PHE A 176 6.57 12.12 -15.96
CA PHE A 176 5.72 12.03 -14.76
C PHE A 176 5.13 13.38 -14.36
N GLU A 177 5.93 14.45 -14.43
CA GLU A 177 5.50 15.83 -14.13
C GLU A 177 4.41 16.35 -15.07
N ARG A 178 4.34 15.85 -16.31
CA ARG A 178 3.34 16.27 -17.31
C ARG A 178 1.93 15.68 -17.12
N ALA A 179 1.70 14.95 -16.02
CA ALA A 179 0.42 14.35 -15.61
C ALA A 179 -0.23 13.42 -16.66
N TRP A 180 -0.18 12.10 -16.41
CA TRP A 180 -0.75 11.09 -17.32
C TRP A 180 -2.05 10.49 -16.76
N PRO A 181 -3.02 10.13 -17.63
CA PRO A 181 -4.20 9.38 -17.21
C PRO A 181 -3.89 7.91 -16.91
N ALA A 182 -4.57 7.38 -15.89
CA ALA A 182 -4.72 5.95 -15.57
C ALA A 182 -3.43 5.07 -15.62
N VAL A 183 -3.44 4.00 -16.42
CA VAL A 183 -2.50 2.86 -16.34
C VAL A 183 -1.07 3.24 -16.74
N GLU A 184 -0.92 4.07 -17.78
CA GLU A 184 0.38 4.47 -18.30
C GLU A 184 1.17 5.31 -17.29
N GLY A 185 0.49 6.15 -16.51
CA GLY A 185 1.10 6.88 -15.40
C GLY A 185 1.64 5.94 -14.31
N LEU A 186 0.94 4.82 -14.04
CA LEU A 186 1.42 3.81 -13.08
C LEU A 186 2.60 3.01 -13.63
N GLU A 187 2.66 2.76 -14.95
CA GLU A 187 3.80 2.11 -15.59
C GLU A 187 5.04 3.00 -15.55
N ALA A 188 4.88 4.29 -15.86
CA ALA A 188 5.94 5.29 -15.73
C ALA A 188 6.44 5.41 -14.29
N GLU A 189 5.54 5.47 -13.30
CA GLU A 189 5.91 5.50 -11.87
C GLU A 189 6.72 4.27 -11.47
N VAL A 190 6.31 3.07 -11.91
CA VAL A 190 7.04 1.82 -11.64
C VAL A 190 8.44 1.85 -12.28
N ARG A 191 8.55 2.32 -13.53
CA ARG A 191 9.85 2.43 -14.21
C ARG A 191 10.77 3.44 -13.53
N MET A 192 10.25 4.63 -13.19
CA MET A 192 10.98 5.67 -12.47
C MET A 192 11.52 5.14 -11.13
N LEU A 193 10.67 4.53 -10.30
CA LEU A 193 11.10 3.98 -9.00
C LEU A 193 12.14 2.86 -9.14
N ALA A 194 12.07 2.05 -10.20
CA ALA A 194 13.09 1.04 -10.48
C ALA A 194 14.44 1.67 -10.86
N LEU A 195 14.43 2.72 -11.68
CA LEU A 195 15.63 3.50 -12.02
C LEU A 195 16.24 4.15 -10.78
N GLU A 196 15.41 4.76 -9.92
CA GLU A 196 15.89 5.38 -8.68
C GLU A 196 16.57 4.35 -7.76
N LEU A 197 16.02 3.14 -7.65
CA LEU A 197 16.64 2.07 -6.86
C LEU A 197 17.97 1.61 -7.44
N ALA A 198 18.12 1.54 -8.76
CA ALA A 198 19.41 1.22 -9.39
C ALA A 198 20.44 2.33 -9.17
N LEU A 199 20.06 3.58 -9.43
CA LEU A 199 20.93 4.76 -9.26
C LEU A 199 21.40 4.93 -7.81
N ILE A 200 20.49 4.80 -6.83
CA ILE A 200 20.83 4.94 -5.41
C ILE A 200 21.50 3.67 -4.89
N GLY A 201 21.01 2.49 -5.26
CA GLY A 201 21.44 1.21 -4.70
C GLY A 201 22.79 0.77 -5.24
N GLU A 202 22.92 0.68 -6.56
CA GLU A 202 24.08 0.12 -7.24
C GLU A 202 25.16 1.18 -7.46
N HIS A 203 24.77 2.42 -7.76
CA HIS A 203 25.71 3.50 -8.10
C HIS A 203 25.92 4.52 -6.97
N GLY A 204 25.16 4.45 -5.88
CA GLY A 204 25.30 5.34 -4.73
C GLY A 204 25.03 6.81 -5.00
N LEU A 205 24.28 7.09 -6.06
CA LEU A 205 23.94 8.45 -6.45
C LEU A 205 22.88 9.02 -5.51
N THR A 206 23.02 10.32 -5.26
CA THR A 206 22.01 11.12 -4.56
C THR A 206 21.15 11.82 -5.59
N LEU A 207 19.86 11.52 -5.58
CA LEU A 207 18.89 12.07 -6.52
C LEU A 207 18.21 13.32 -5.93
N PRO A 208 17.70 14.23 -6.77
CA PRO A 208 16.86 15.33 -6.34
C PRO A 208 15.66 14.84 -5.50
N PRO A 209 15.23 15.57 -4.46
CA PRO A 209 15.66 16.92 -4.08
C PRO A 209 16.93 17.00 -3.22
N GLY A 210 17.71 15.91 -3.10
CA GLY A 210 18.97 15.92 -2.35
C GLY A 210 19.94 16.97 -2.86
N LYS A 211 20.48 17.81 -1.97
CA LYS A 211 21.46 18.88 -2.30
C LYS A 211 22.89 18.53 -1.89
N LEU A 212 23.06 17.43 -1.16
CA LEU A 212 24.33 16.93 -0.63
C LEU A 212 24.30 15.40 -0.68
N PRO A 213 25.46 14.73 -0.83
CA PRO A 213 25.54 13.27 -0.77
C PRO A 213 24.89 12.72 0.50
N TRP A 214 24.06 11.69 0.33
CA TRP A 214 23.42 11.05 1.47
C TRP A 214 24.42 10.24 2.30
N ARG A 215 24.31 10.39 3.62
CA ARG A 215 24.95 9.47 4.56
C ARG A 215 24.35 8.07 4.40
N TRP A 216 25.12 7.03 4.74
CA TRP A 216 24.72 5.62 4.60
C TRP A 216 23.34 5.30 5.20
N ASP A 217 23.06 5.81 6.40
CA ASP A 217 21.81 5.60 7.11
C ASP A 217 20.61 6.25 6.41
N LEU A 218 20.79 7.46 5.87
CA LEU A 218 19.78 8.13 5.09
C LEU A 218 19.54 7.39 3.76
N ARG A 219 20.61 6.99 3.07
CA ARG A 219 20.55 6.21 1.83
C ARG A 219 19.79 4.90 2.01
N GLU A 220 20.03 4.15 3.08
CA GLU A 220 19.32 2.90 3.36
C GLU A 220 17.83 3.15 3.63
N ARG A 221 17.48 4.21 4.37
CA ARG A 221 16.08 4.60 4.59
C ARG A 221 15.38 4.96 3.27
N GLU A 222 16.04 5.76 2.43
CA GLU A 222 15.55 6.17 1.11
C GLU A 222 15.35 4.97 0.16
N LEU A 223 16.27 3.99 0.18
CA LEU A 223 16.12 2.73 -0.55
C LEU A 223 14.92 1.92 -0.06
N GLN A 224 14.75 1.78 1.26
CA GLN A 224 13.61 1.06 1.83
C GLN A 224 12.28 1.73 1.48
N GLN A 225 12.20 3.06 1.56
CA GLN A 225 11.02 3.82 1.18
C GLN A 225 10.68 3.62 -0.30
N ARG A 226 11.67 3.72 -1.20
CA ARG A 226 11.48 3.48 -2.64
C ARG A 226 11.06 2.04 -2.95
N ARG A 227 11.63 1.03 -2.30
CA ARG A 227 11.21 -0.38 -2.43
C ARG A 227 9.73 -0.55 -2.05
N ARG A 228 9.29 0.06 -0.94
CA ARG A 228 7.88 0.02 -0.52
C ARG A 228 6.97 0.71 -1.54
N ARG A 229 7.37 1.88 -2.04
CA ARG A 229 6.64 2.63 -3.09
C ARG A 229 6.54 1.81 -4.38
N LEU A 230 7.62 1.18 -4.82
CA LEU A 230 7.64 0.34 -6.02
C LEU A 230 6.67 -0.85 -5.88
N ALA A 231 6.69 -1.52 -4.73
CA ALA A 231 5.76 -2.62 -4.45
C ALA A 231 4.30 -2.15 -4.46
N ALA A 232 4.00 -0.98 -3.90
CA ALA A 232 2.67 -0.39 -3.91
C ALA A 232 2.23 0.01 -5.33
N ALA A 233 3.09 0.69 -6.10
CA ALA A 233 2.85 1.07 -7.48
C ALA A 233 2.57 -0.17 -8.36
N GLY A 234 3.38 -1.24 -8.22
CA GLY A 234 3.17 -2.50 -8.92
C GLY A 234 1.83 -3.18 -8.59
N ARG A 235 1.37 -3.12 -7.33
CA ARG A 235 0.03 -3.60 -6.97
C ARG A 235 -1.08 -2.77 -7.62
N ARG A 236 -0.96 -1.43 -7.60
CA ARG A 236 -1.91 -0.53 -8.26
C ARG A 236 -1.99 -0.80 -9.75
N LEU A 237 -0.84 -0.94 -10.41
CA LEU A 237 -0.75 -1.27 -11.84
C LEU A 237 -1.45 -2.59 -12.17
N ARG A 238 -1.17 -3.65 -11.41
CA ARG A 238 -1.85 -4.95 -11.59
C ARG A 238 -3.36 -4.81 -11.47
N ARG A 239 -3.85 -4.13 -10.41
CA ARG A 239 -5.30 -3.90 -10.23
C ARG A 239 -5.91 -3.09 -11.39
N ALA A 240 -5.21 -2.08 -11.87
CA ALA A 240 -5.68 -1.25 -12.97
C ALA A 240 -5.78 -2.04 -14.28
N ARG A 241 -4.76 -2.87 -14.60
CA ARG A 241 -4.79 -3.79 -15.74
C ARG A 241 -5.93 -4.83 -15.62
N TRP A 242 -6.10 -5.43 -14.44
CA TRP A 242 -7.22 -6.35 -14.17
C TRP A 242 -8.59 -5.71 -14.38
N ARG A 243 -8.80 -4.48 -13.89
CA ARG A 243 -10.04 -3.73 -14.11
C ARG A 243 -10.28 -3.45 -15.59
N SER A 244 -9.24 -3.04 -16.33
CA SER A 244 -9.35 -2.81 -17.78
C SER A 244 -9.77 -4.08 -18.53
N LEU A 245 -9.22 -5.23 -18.17
CA LEU A 245 -9.59 -6.53 -18.74
C LEU A 245 -11.04 -6.91 -18.42
N MET A 246 -11.49 -6.74 -17.16
CA MET A 246 -12.88 -7.02 -16.78
C MET A 246 -13.88 -6.11 -17.51
N VAL A 247 -13.59 -4.81 -17.62
CA VAL A 247 -14.43 -3.88 -18.37
C VAL A 247 -14.53 -4.33 -19.83
N ARG A 248 -13.41 -4.68 -20.48
CA ARG A 248 -13.42 -5.21 -21.86
C ARG A 248 -14.23 -6.50 -22.00
N ALA A 249 -14.13 -7.43 -21.05
CA ALA A 249 -14.90 -8.67 -21.06
C ALA A 249 -16.42 -8.43 -20.92
N LEU A 250 -16.83 -7.45 -20.10
CA LEU A 250 -18.23 -7.09 -19.89
C LEU A 250 -18.81 -6.26 -21.05
N THR A 251 -18.02 -5.38 -21.67
CA THR A 251 -18.47 -4.56 -22.81
C THR A 251 -18.32 -5.26 -24.16
N GLY A 252 -17.50 -6.31 -24.25
CA GLY A 252 -17.22 -7.06 -25.48
C GLY A 252 -18.25 -8.12 -25.86
N GLY A 253 -19.28 -8.37 -25.04
CA GLY A 253 -20.36 -9.34 -25.30
C GLY A 253 -21.56 -8.80 -26.10
N ARG A 254 -21.50 -7.58 -26.63
CA ARG A 254 -22.50 -7.03 -27.57
C ARG A 254 -21.86 -6.75 -28.93
N ARG A 255 -21.58 -7.80 -29.69
CA ARG A 255 -21.55 -7.76 -31.15
C ARG A 255 -22.07 -9.08 -31.69
#